data_AF-A0A3D0YZW9-F1
#
_entry.id   AF-A0A3D0YZW9-F1
#
_cell.length_a   1.000
_cell.length_b   1.000
_cell.length_c   1.000
_cell.angle_alpha   90.00
_cell.angle_beta   90.00
_cell.angle_gamma   90.00
#
_symmetry.space_group_name_H-M   'P 1'
#
loop_
_entity.id
_entity.type
_entity.pdbx_description
1 polymer ?
#
loop_
_entity_poly.entity_id
_entity_poly.type
_entity_poly.pdbx_seq_one_letter_code
_entity_poly.pdbx_strand_id
1 'polypeptide(L)'
;MRRLGRVKSDVLRRYLGWRGRRELVHRYLSRCGFPDLRARPTVERGQLRVAALQVAARPFGSPGQFVADMYRAMLPAVEQGARLVAFPEDVATGLMAMLPGSSRLFKAGPSAFSGGSTIRVADLYALADPAMRVIYHE
;
A
#
# COMPACT_ATOMS: atom_id res chain seq x y z
N MET A 1 26.29 14.03 12.73
CA MET A 1 25.20 13.05 12.48
C MET A 1 24.13 13.49 11.45
N ARG A 2 23.86 14.79 11.22
CA ARG A 2 22.81 15.25 10.26
C ARG A 2 23.06 14.99 8.76
N ARG A 3 24.30 14.72 8.34
CA ARG A 3 24.64 14.45 6.91
C ARG A 3 24.37 13.00 6.51
N LEU A 4 24.64 12.04 7.40
CA LEU A 4 24.43 10.61 7.12
C LEU A 4 22.93 10.27 6.99
N GLY A 5 22.09 10.90 7.80
CA GLY A 5 20.63 10.77 7.70
C GLY A 5 20.07 11.23 6.36
N ARG A 6 20.58 12.35 5.81
CA ARG A 6 20.15 12.86 4.49
C ARG A 6 20.51 11.92 3.35
N VAL A 7 21.76 11.42 3.32
CA VAL A 7 22.19 10.47 2.29
C VAL A 7 21.36 9.18 2.33
N LYS A 8 21.07 8.66 3.54
CA LYS A 8 20.20 7.49 3.70
C LYS A 8 18.79 7.75 3.16
N SER A 9 18.19 8.88 3.49
CA SER A 9 16.86 9.26 3.00
C SER A 9 16.82 9.42 1.49
N ASP A 10 17.84 10.04 0.88
CA ASP A 10 17.91 10.24 -0.57
C ASP A 10 18.06 8.90 -1.32
N VAL A 11 18.93 8.01 -0.83
CA VAL A 11 19.10 6.67 -1.40
C VAL A 11 17.80 5.88 -1.28
N LEU A 12 17.15 5.91 -0.11
CA LEU A 12 15.90 5.19 0.11
C LEU A 12 14.78 5.74 -0.77
N ARG A 13 14.67 7.07 -0.91
CA ARG A 13 13.70 7.71 -1.78
C ARG A 13 13.91 7.34 -3.24
N ARG A 14 15.15 7.34 -3.73
CA ARG A 14 15.48 6.90 -5.10
C ARG A 14 15.17 5.42 -5.31
N TYR A 15 15.49 4.58 -4.33
CA TYR A 15 15.17 3.15 -4.36
C TYR A 15 13.66 2.90 -4.43
N LEU A 16 12.90 3.50 -3.52
CA LEU A 16 11.44 3.35 -3.48
C LEU A 16 10.78 3.96 -4.71
N GLY A 17 11.25 5.13 -5.17
CA GLY A 17 10.77 5.75 -6.41
C GLY A 17 11.03 4.88 -7.64
N TRP A 18 12.19 4.22 -7.71
CA TRP A 18 12.48 3.25 -8.78
C TRP A 18 11.60 2.00 -8.69
N ARG A 19 11.40 1.43 -7.50
CA ARG A 19 10.54 0.26 -7.28
C ARG A 19 9.04 0.57 -7.48
N GLY A 20 8.63 1.80 -7.22
CA GLY A 20 7.27 2.33 -7.33
C GLY A 20 6.92 2.94 -8.68
N ARG A 21 7.79 2.83 -9.69
CA ARG A 21 7.54 3.36 -11.03
C ARG A 21 6.19 2.90 -11.57
N ARG A 22 5.41 3.86 -12.07
CA ARG A 22 4.08 3.63 -12.61
C ARG A 22 4.10 2.53 -13.68
N GLU A 23 5.11 2.51 -14.52
CA GLU A 23 5.26 1.54 -15.61
C GLU A 23 5.37 0.11 -15.09
N LEU A 24 6.04 -0.09 -13.94
CA LEU A 24 6.17 -1.41 -13.32
C LEU A 24 4.83 -1.88 -12.75
N VAL A 25 4.08 -0.97 -12.14
CA VAL A 25 2.74 -1.26 -11.62
C VAL A 25 1.78 -1.57 -12.77
N HIS A 26 1.73 -0.73 -13.80
CA HIS A 26 0.89 -0.94 -14.99
C HIS A 26 1.22 -2.26 -15.69
N ARG A 27 2.51 -2.57 -15.87
CA ARG A 27 2.95 -3.87 -16.43
C ARG A 27 2.54 -5.05 -15.56
N TYR A 28 2.56 -4.90 -14.23
CA TYR A 28 2.11 -5.96 -13.33
C TYR A 28 0.60 -6.17 -13.43
N LEU A 29 -0.18 -5.08 -13.43
CA LEU A 29 -1.64 -5.13 -13.51
C LEU A 29 -2.14 -5.65 -14.86
N SER A 30 -1.48 -5.30 -15.96
CA SER A 30 -1.85 -5.81 -17.29
C SER A 30 -1.70 -7.33 -17.40
N ARG A 31 -0.76 -7.92 -16.64
CA ARG A 31 -0.58 -9.37 -16.56
C ARG A 31 -1.59 -10.06 -15.66
N CYS A 32 -2.30 -9.31 -14.82
CA CYS A 32 -3.27 -9.87 -13.88
C CYS A 32 -4.65 -10.12 -14.52
N GLY A 33 -4.88 -9.66 -15.76
CA GLY A 33 -6.13 -9.90 -16.48
C GLY A 33 -7.36 -9.25 -15.84
N PHE A 34 -7.18 -8.12 -15.15
CA PHE A 34 -8.26 -7.43 -14.49
C PHE A 34 -9.25 -6.80 -15.49
N PRO A 35 -10.56 -6.81 -15.21
CA PRO A 35 -11.55 -6.22 -16.09
C PRO A 35 -11.40 -4.69 -16.20
N ASP A 36 -11.77 -4.12 -17.34
CA ASP A 36 -11.87 -2.67 -17.47
C ASP A 36 -13.13 -2.16 -16.74
N LEU A 37 -12.92 -1.36 -15.69
CA LEU A 37 -13.99 -0.81 -14.86
C LEU A 37 -14.57 0.51 -15.41
N ARG A 38 -13.98 1.07 -16.48
CA ARG A 38 -14.40 2.37 -17.06
C ARG A 38 -15.76 2.34 -17.75
N ALA A 39 -16.17 1.18 -18.28
CA ALA A 39 -17.38 1.03 -19.08
C ALA A 39 -18.69 0.96 -18.27
N ARG A 40 -18.66 1.26 -16.96
CA ARG A 40 -19.82 1.05 -16.07
C ARG A 40 -20.83 2.19 -16.17
N PRO A 41 -22.14 1.89 -16.20
CA PRO A 41 -23.22 2.82 -16.56
C PRO A 41 -23.21 4.10 -15.70
N THR A 42 -23.73 5.19 -16.23
CA THR A 42 -23.82 6.48 -15.52
C THR A 42 -24.68 6.35 -14.27
N VAL A 43 -24.26 6.96 -13.16
CA VAL A 43 -25.02 6.98 -11.90
C VAL A 43 -26.23 7.90 -12.07
N GLU A 44 -27.41 7.45 -11.62
CA GLU A 44 -28.58 8.33 -11.55
C GLU A 44 -28.28 9.50 -10.58
N ARG A 45 -28.58 10.73 -11.02
CA ARG A 45 -28.35 11.92 -10.21
C ARG A 45 -29.09 11.78 -8.87
N GLY A 46 -28.37 11.85 -7.76
CA GLY A 46 -28.94 11.84 -6.40
C GLY A 46 -28.75 10.54 -5.61
N GLN A 47 -28.18 9.48 -6.19
CA GLN A 47 -27.87 8.24 -5.46
C GLN A 47 -26.40 7.86 -5.60
N LEU A 48 -25.66 7.74 -4.50
CA LEU A 48 -24.27 7.28 -4.49
C LEU A 48 -24.16 5.98 -3.69
N ARG A 49 -23.79 4.88 -4.36
CA ARG A 49 -23.41 3.65 -3.66
C ARG A 49 -21.95 3.73 -3.22
N VAL A 50 -21.72 3.52 -1.94
CA VAL A 50 -20.40 3.55 -1.31
C VAL A 50 -20.08 2.19 -0.70
N ALA A 51 -18.80 1.86 -0.60
CA ALA A 51 -18.31 0.68 0.09
C ALA A 51 -17.15 1.04 1.01
N ALA A 52 -17.09 0.42 2.18
CA ALA A 52 -15.93 0.42 3.05
C ALA A 52 -15.32 -0.97 3.05
N LEU A 53 -14.03 -1.07 2.77
CA LEU A 53 -13.32 -2.35 2.73
C LEU A 53 -12.63 -2.59 4.05
N GLN A 54 -12.63 -3.86 4.47
CA GLN A 54 -11.72 -4.37 5.48
C GLN A 54 -10.73 -5.30 4.79
N VAL A 55 -9.45 -5.00 4.93
CA VAL A 55 -8.37 -5.79 4.32
C VAL A 55 -7.41 -6.29 5.38
N ALA A 56 -6.85 -7.48 5.17
CA ALA A 56 -5.85 -8.02 6.08
C ALA A 56 -4.51 -7.32 5.87
N ALA A 57 -3.90 -6.86 6.97
CA ALA A 57 -2.53 -6.35 6.94
C ALA A 57 -1.56 -7.51 6.63
N ARG A 58 -0.79 -7.37 5.54
CA ARG A 58 0.20 -8.37 5.14
C ARG A 58 1.38 -7.72 4.42
N PRO A 59 2.57 -8.31 4.49
CA PRO A 59 3.75 -7.77 3.82
C PRO A 59 3.66 -7.96 2.28
N PHE A 60 4.07 -6.95 1.52
CA PHE A 60 4.14 -7.00 0.06
C PHE A 60 5.59 -6.82 -0.43
N GLY A 61 6.02 -7.70 -1.35
CA GLY A 61 7.35 -7.63 -1.94
C GLY A 61 7.47 -6.61 -3.08
N SER A 62 6.35 -6.11 -3.59
CA SER A 62 6.32 -5.12 -4.67
C SER A 62 5.02 -4.29 -4.66
N PRO A 63 5.05 -3.07 -5.25
CA PRO A 63 3.84 -2.25 -5.37
C PRO A 63 2.79 -2.90 -6.27
N GLY A 64 3.21 -3.63 -7.31
CA GLY A 64 2.30 -4.37 -8.18
C GLY A 64 1.47 -5.42 -7.43
N GLN A 65 2.10 -6.18 -6.52
CA GLN A 65 1.39 -7.14 -5.67
C GLN A 65 0.38 -6.46 -4.76
N PHE A 66 0.76 -5.34 -4.12
CA PHE A 66 -0.14 -4.55 -3.28
C PHE A 66 -1.36 -4.05 -4.06
N VAL A 67 -1.14 -3.38 -5.20
CA VAL A 67 -2.24 -2.82 -6.00
C VAL A 67 -3.13 -3.93 -6.56
N ALA A 68 -2.56 -5.08 -6.97
CA ALA A 68 -3.36 -6.21 -7.43
C ALA A 68 -4.23 -6.81 -6.33
N ASP A 69 -3.77 -6.80 -5.09
CA ASP A 69 -4.55 -7.27 -3.95
C ASP A 69 -5.69 -6.29 -3.61
N MET A 70 -5.39 -5.00 -3.60
CA MET A 70 -6.41 -3.95 -3.39
C MET A 70 -7.46 -3.97 -4.50
N TYR A 71 -7.04 -4.22 -5.75
CA TYR A 71 -7.96 -4.38 -6.86
C TYR A 71 -8.91 -5.56 -6.62
N ARG A 72 -8.39 -6.72 -6.21
CA ARG A 72 -9.21 -7.91 -5.91
C ARG A 72 -10.18 -7.66 -4.75
N ALA A 73 -9.73 -6.98 -3.70
CA ALA A 73 -10.58 -6.64 -2.56
C ALA A 73 -11.72 -5.67 -2.95
N MET A 74 -11.45 -4.74 -3.87
CA MET A 74 -12.41 -3.75 -4.35
C MET A 74 -13.41 -4.31 -5.36
N LEU A 75 -13.00 -5.30 -6.17
CA LEU A 75 -13.78 -5.77 -7.31
C LEU A 75 -15.23 -6.18 -6.96
N PRO A 76 -15.51 -6.93 -5.88
CA PRO A 76 -16.88 -7.28 -5.51
C PRO A 76 -17.75 -6.07 -5.16
N ALA A 77 -17.19 -5.08 -4.45
CA ALA A 77 -17.91 -3.85 -4.12
C ALA A 77 -18.26 -3.06 -5.39
N VAL A 78 -17.31 -2.99 -6.31
CA VAL A 78 -17.52 -2.33 -7.59
C VAL A 78 -18.58 -3.08 -8.40
N GLU A 79 -18.52 -4.42 -8.51
CA GLU A 79 -19.56 -5.28 -9.12
C GLU A 79 -20.97 -5.06 -8.56
N GLN A 80 -21.10 -4.76 -7.27
CA GLN A 80 -22.37 -4.38 -6.63
C GLN A 80 -22.83 -2.93 -6.89
N GLY A 81 -22.06 -2.20 -7.70
CA GLY A 81 -22.35 -0.85 -8.14
C GLY A 81 -21.74 0.24 -7.28
N ALA A 82 -20.83 -0.07 -6.35
CA ALA A 82 -20.12 0.94 -5.57
C ALA A 82 -19.30 1.87 -6.49
N ARG A 83 -19.38 3.17 -6.21
CA ARG A 83 -18.70 4.24 -6.97
C ARG A 83 -17.63 4.94 -6.15
N LEU A 84 -17.73 4.83 -4.83
CA LEU A 84 -16.73 5.26 -3.88
C LEU A 84 -16.38 4.07 -2.99
N VAL A 85 -15.09 3.82 -2.85
CA VAL A 85 -14.55 2.73 -2.04
C VAL A 85 -13.55 3.33 -1.07
N ALA A 86 -13.82 3.19 0.22
CA ALA A 86 -12.91 3.59 1.29
C ALA A 86 -12.10 2.38 1.74
N PHE A 87 -10.78 2.56 1.84
CA PHE A 87 -9.86 1.57 2.42
C PHE A 87 -9.61 1.90 3.91
N PRO A 88 -9.16 0.93 4.71
CA PRO A 88 -8.72 1.20 6.08
C PRO A 88 -7.58 2.23 6.11
N GLU A 89 -7.47 2.92 7.23
CA GLU A 89 -6.30 3.73 7.55
C GLU A 89 -5.03 2.87 7.43
N ASP A 90 -3.94 3.48 6.97
CA ASP A 90 -2.63 2.84 6.91
C ASP A 90 -2.56 1.55 6.07
N VAL A 91 -3.49 1.36 5.12
CA VAL A 91 -3.53 0.18 4.23
C VAL A 91 -2.20 -0.08 3.49
N ALA A 92 -1.42 0.98 3.24
CA ALA A 92 -0.12 0.91 2.59
C ALA A 92 1.02 0.37 3.48
N THR A 93 0.81 0.15 4.78
CA THR A 93 1.85 -0.31 5.72
C THR A 93 2.51 -1.62 5.28
N GLY A 94 1.78 -2.50 4.60
CA GLY A 94 2.33 -3.71 4.02
C GLY A 94 3.48 -3.49 3.03
N LEU A 95 3.57 -2.31 2.40
CA LEU A 95 4.67 -1.93 1.50
C LEU A 95 5.99 -1.67 2.24
N MET A 96 5.97 -1.50 3.57
CA MET A 96 7.20 -1.38 4.36
C MET A 96 8.07 -2.64 4.29
N ALA A 97 7.48 -3.79 3.92
CA ALA A 97 8.22 -4.99 3.58
C ALA A 97 9.16 -4.83 2.37
N MET A 98 9.04 -3.77 1.58
CA MET A 98 9.97 -3.47 0.49
C MET A 98 11.27 -2.78 0.96
N LEU A 99 11.33 -2.31 2.21
CA LEU A 99 12.53 -1.64 2.70
C LEU A 99 13.71 -2.62 2.74
N PRO A 100 14.92 -2.23 2.30
CA PRO A 100 16.09 -3.08 2.41
C PRO A 100 16.31 -3.54 3.86
N GLY A 101 16.44 -4.85 4.07
CA GLY A 101 16.61 -5.44 5.40
C GLY A 101 15.31 -5.73 6.16
N SER A 102 14.14 -5.37 5.61
CA SER A 102 12.82 -5.66 6.18
C SER A 102 12.59 -7.15 6.44
N SER A 103 13.13 -8.03 5.60
CA SER A 103 12.99 -9.49 5.73
C SER A 103 13.56 -10.03 7.04
N ARG A 104 14.50 -9.32 7.68
CA ARG A 104 14.99 -9.64 9.02
C ARG A 104 14.02 -9.20 10.12
N LEU A 105 13.24 -8.15 9.86
CA LEU A 105 12.22 -7.61 10.77
C LEU A 105 10.92 -8.43 10.71
N PHE A 106 10.52 -8.87 9.50
CA PHE A 106 9.29 -9.66 9.29
C PHE A 106 9.48 -11.18 9.47
N LYS A 107 10.71 -11.68 9.64
CA LYS A 107 11.00 -13.09 9.96
C LYS A 107 10.50 -13.53 11.34
N ALA A 108 10.10 -12.58 12.20
CA ALA A 108 9.44 -12.86 13.49
C ALA A 108 7.96 -13.31 13.35
N GLY A 109 7.46 -13.44 12.12
CA GLY A 109 6.11 -13.91 11.82
C GLY A 109 5.13 -12.77 11.50
N PRO A 110 3.89 -13.09 11.06
CA PRO A 110 2.84 -12.11 10.76
C PRO A 110 2.43 -11.24 11.97
N SER A 111 2.89 -11.61 13.16
CA SER A 111 2.65 -10.96 14.46
C SER A 111 3.14 -9.51 14.57
N ALA A 112 4.03 -9.04 13.67
CA ALA A 112 4.41 -7.62 13.57
C ALA A 112 3.21 -6.71 13.22
N PHE A 113 2.18 -7.26 12.57
CA PHE A 113 0.93 -6.55 12.27
C PHE A 113 -0.20 -6.90 13.27
N SER A 114 0.06 -7.78 14.24
CA SER A 114 -0.94 -8.34 15.16
C SER A 114 -0.73 -7.92 16.61
N GLY A 115 0.02 -6.84 16.86
CA GLY A 115 0.19 -6.24 18.20
C GLY A 115 0.97 -7.08 19.23
N GLY A 116 1.46 -8.26 18.87
CA GLY A 116 2.03 -9.25 19.80
C GLY A 116 3.50 -9.61 19.63
N SER A 117 4.23 -8.99 18.69
CA SER A 117 5.67 -9.26 18.51
C SER A 117 6.56 -8.11 18.96
N THR A 118 7.84 -8.43 19.14
CA THR A 118 8.93 -7.54 19.57
C THR A 118 9.14 -6.32 18.66
N ILE A 119 8.49 -6.27 17.49
CA ILE A 119 8.54 -5.15 16.54
C ILE A 119 7.11 -4.67 16.31
N ARG A 120 6.82 -3.48 16.83
CA ARG A 120 5.51 -2.83 16.70
C ARG A 120 5.42 -2.11 15.36
N VAL A 121 4.20 -1.86 14.90
CA VAL A 121 3.94 -0.95 13.77
C VAL A 121 4.65 0.39 13.98
N ALA A 122 4.62 0.94 15.19
CA ALA A 122 5.36 2.15 15.56
C ALA A 122 6.87 2.12 15.23
N ASP A 123 7.52 0.97 15.32
CA ASP A 123 8.96 0.83 15.01
C ASP A 123 9.22 0.91 13.49
N LEU A 124 8.27 0.43 12.69
CA LEU A 124 8.31 0.58 11.22
C LEU A 124 8.10 2.04 10.83
N TYR A 125 7.17 2.73 11.49
CA TYR A 125 6.93 4.17 11.28
C TYR A 125 8.15 4.98 11.71
N ALA A 126 8.80 4.66 12.83
CA ALA A 126 10.03 5.32 13.26
C ALA A 126 11.19 5.11 12.25
N LEU A 127 11.30 3.91 11.66
CA LEU A 127 12.29 3.63 10.62
C LEU A 127 11.99 4.40 9.32
N ALA A 128 10.72 4.50 8.98
CA ALA A 128 10.22 5.19 7.80
C ALA A 128 9.99 6.69 8.03
N ASP A 129 10.19 7.21 9.25
CA ASP A 129 9.84 8.58 9.67
C ASP A 129 10.28 9.66 8.67
N PRO A 130 11.53 9.64 8.13
CA PRO A 130 11.93 10.64 7.15
C PRO A 130 11.11 10.65 5.86
N ALA A 131 10.53 9.50 5.48
CA ALA A 131 9.65 9.35 4.32
C ALA A 131 8.17 9.58 4.69
N MET A 132 7.75 9.19 5.90
CA MET A 132 6.37 9.36 6.39
C MET A 132 6.05 10.83 6.70
N ARG A 133 7.05 11.64 7.06
CA ARG A 133 6.87 13.09 7.21
C ARG A 133 6.27 13.77 5.98
N VAL A 134 6.50 13.25 4.77
CA VAL A 134 5.91 13.82 3.54
C VAL A 134 4.40 13.54 3.45
N ILE A 135 3.91 12.52 4.15
CA ILE A 135 2.52 12.06 4.10
C ILE A 135 1.70 12.59 5.29
N TYR A 136 2.31 12.71 6.48
CA TYR A 136 1.60 13.08 7.73
C TYR A 136 1.95 14.46 8.28
N HIS A 137 2.92 15.17 7.71
CA HIS A 137 3.12 16.58 8.00
C HIS A 137 2.74 17.41 6.77
N GLU A 138 1.52 17.96 6.83
CA GLU A 138 1.25 19.29 6.28
C GLU A 138 1.86 20.36 7.18
#